data_AF-A0A8B8FD60-F1
#
_entry.id   AF-A0A8B8FD60-F1
#
_cell.length_a   1.000
_cell.length_b   1.000
_cell.length_c   1.000
_cell.angle_alpha   90.00
_cell.angle_beta   90.00
_cell.angle_gamma   90.00
#
_symmetry.space_group_name_H-M   'P 1'
#
loop_
_entity.id
_entity.type
_entity.pdbx_description
1 polymer ?
#
loop_
_entity_poly.entity_id
_entity_poly.type
_entity_poly.pdbx_seq_one_letter_code
_entity_poly.pdbx_strand_id
1 'polypeptide(L)'
;MVRKFKTKKQKKIKDVFNQISKRNEELKGKTNEPPKDPKRQDVPRSLREFMQLKKLAKNDLKHKSQPYIDIGNRVRNNNQKCAFEIEQKPEEVNVIRENGVVITESAVVQTTKEKLIQAKQKRQLKTKLKREKKKEKKKQKLNVDTQEKEEHAIEYLKDNFEFGETVHCPPTLTVKPRKAVINEFENRPGRKDDLFLKSMLVDSGNSKKAKKINDVILKKPSKSAVKRKAFTGKRKALSLSDRRIIEKERDSAVLAYRQLKKNSLNKNS
;
A
#
# COMPACT_ATOMS: atom_id res chain seq x y z
N MET A 1 -42.91 4.31 15.44
CA MET A 1 -43.04 3.29 14.37
C MET A 1 -41.65 2.78 13.99
N VAL A 2 -41.28 1.55 14.36
CA VAL A 2 -39.90 1.02 14.17
C VAL A 2 -39.76 0.45 12.76
N ARG A 3 -38.82 0.99 11.95
CA ARG A 3 -38.51 0.44 10.61
C ARG A 3 -37.89 -0.96 10.76
N LYS A 4 -38.65 -2.00 10.41
CA LYS A 4 -38.15 -3.37 10.31
C LYS A 4 -37.20 -3.49 9.11
N PHE A 5 -35.89 -3.49 9.37
CA PHE A 5 -34.90 -3.72 8.32
C PHE A 5 -34.91 -5.19 7.88
N LYS A 6 -35.02 -5.43 6.56
CA LYS A 6 -34.96 -6.80 6.00
C LYS A 6 -33.60 -7.45 6.27
N THR A 7 -33.62 -8.69 6.75
CA THR A 7 -32.41 -9.48 6.98
C THR A 7 -31.71 -9.83 5.66
N LYS A 8 -30.41 -10.17 5.69
CA LYS A 8 -29.62 -10.47 4.47
C LYS A 8 -30.24 -11.57 3.60
N LYS A 9 -30.98 -12.52 4.21
CA LYS A 9 -31.72 -13.59 3.54
C LYS A 9 -33.04 -13.12 2.89
N GLN A 10 -33.61 -12.01 3.36
CA GLN A 10 -34.84 -11.41 2.84
C GLN A 10 -34.59 -10.33 1.77
N LYS A 11 -33.32 -9.94 1.54
CA LYS A 11 -32.95 -9.04 0.46
C LYS A 11 -32.90 -9.85 -0.84
N LYS A 12 -33.77 -9.52 -1.79
CA LYS A 12 -33.72 -10.09 -3.15
C LYS A 12 -32.32 -9.85 -3.73
N ILE A 13 -31.77 -10.86 -4.40
CA ILE A 13 -30.52 -10.73 -5.15
C ILE A 13 -30.76 -9.63 -6.19
N LYS A 14 -29.87 -8.62 -6.23
CA LYS A 14 -29.97 -7.55 -7.21
C LYS A 14 -29.73 -8.15 -8.59
N ASP A 15 -30.70 -7.94 -9.48
CA ASP A 15 -30.55 -8.34 -10.86
C ASP A 15 -29.47 -7.48 -11.52
N VAL A 16 -28.40 -8.15 -11.94
CA VAL A 16 -27.20 -7.52 -12.49
C VAL A 16 -27.54 -6.80 -13.79
N PHE A 17 -28.43 -7.35 -14.61
CA PHE A 17 -28.81 -6.75 -15.89
C PHE A 17 -29.59 -5.47 -15.71
N ASN A 18 -30.55 -5.44 -14.78
CA ASN A 18 -31.29 -4.21 -14.45
C ASN A 18 -30.36 -3.13 -13.89
N GLN A 19 -29.35 -3.51 -13.12
CA GLN A 19 -28.35 -2.57 -12.61
C GLN A 19 -27.48 -1.99 -13.74
N ILE A 20 -27.10 -2.82 -14.71
CA ILE A 20 -26.35 -2.39 -15.89
C ILE A 20 -27.21 -1.48 -16.77
N SER A 21 -28.47 -1.83 -17.04
CA SER A 21 -29.40 -0.99 -17.84
C SER A 21 -29.56 0.38 -17.21
N LYS A 22 -29.88 0.42 -15.91
CA LYS A 22 -30.02 1.67 -15.17
C LYS A 22 -28.75 2.51 -15.19
N ARG A 23 -27.57 1.88 -15.03
CA ARG A 23 -26.28 2.58 -15.15
C ARG A 23 -26.07 3.14 -16.56
N ASN A 24 -26.40 2.39 -17.60
CA ASN A 24 -26.23 2.83 -18.98
C ASN A 24 -27.19 3.97 -19.34
N GLU A 25 -28.44 3.89 -18.87
CA GLU A 25 -29.42 4.98 -18.96
C GLU A 25 -28.94 6.23 -18.22
N GLU A 26 -28.40 6.08 -17.00
CA GLU A 26 -27.82 7.19 -16.23
C GLU A 26 -26.59 7.82 -16.90
N LEU A 27 -25.82 7.04 -17.67
CA LEU A 27 -24.64 7.52 -18.40
C LEU A 27 -25.00 8.11 -19.76
N LYS A 28 -26.19 7.82 -20.30
CA LYS A 28 -26.68 8.34 -21.57
C LYS A 28 -26.78 9.87 -21.45
N GLY A 29 -26.02 10.58 -22.29
CA GLY A 29 -26.00 12.06 -22.32
C GLY A 29 -24.99 12.75 -21.40
N LYS A 30 -24.30 12.03 -20.51
CA LYS A 30 -23.26 12.59 -19.63
C LYS A 30 -21.83 12.49 -20.20
N THR A 31 -21.71 11.94 -21.39
CA THR A 31 -20.43 11.84 -22.08
C THR A 31 -20.11 13.17 -22.74
N ASN A 32 -18.92 13.70 -22.49
CA ASN A 32 -18.40 14.96 -23.03
C ASN A 32 -18.94 16.26 -22.38
N GLU A 33 -19.54 16.18 -21.18
CA GLU A 33 -19.80 17.39 -20.40
C GLU A 33 -18.48 18.08 -20.00
N PRO A 34 -18.38 19.42 -20.11
CA PRO A 34 -17.21 20.13 -19.64
C PRO A 34 -17.02 19.92 -18.12
N PRO A 35 -15.77 20.02 -17.61
CA PRO A 35 -15.53 19.93 -16.17
C PRO A 35 -16.37 20.95 -15.41
N LYS A 36 -17.04 20.53 -14.32
CA LYS A 36 -17.85 21.43 -13.48
C LYS A 36 -17.04 22.58 -12.89
N ASP A 37 -15.77 22.33 -12.58
CA ASP A 37 -14.83 23.30 -12.03
C ASP A 37 -13.52 23.28 -12.84
N PRO A 38 -13.20 24.32 -13.62
CA PRO A 38 -12.01 24.34 -14.48
C PRO A 38 -10.69 24.41 -13.70
N LYS A 39 -10.71 24.92 -12.45
CA LYS A 39 -9.52 25.04 -11.59
C LYS A 39 -9.31 23.83 -10.67
N ARG A 40 -10.29 22.93 -10.57
CA ARG A 40 -10.28 21.81 -9.62
C ARG A 40 -9.98 20.52 -10.36
N GLN A 41 -8.75 20.03 -10.24
CA GLN A 41 -8.38 18.73 -10.79
C GLN A 41 -8.88 17.61 -9.87
N ASP A 42 -9.89 16.87 -10.33
CA ASP A 42 -10.42 15.75 -9.54
C ASP A 42 -9.46 14.56 -9.51
N VAL A 43 -9.24 14.04 -8.31
CA VAL A 43 -8.39 12.86 -8.08
C VAL A 43 -9.15 11.60 -8.49
N PRO A 44 -8.53 10.64 -9.21
CA PRO A 44 -9.19 9.41 -9.64
C PRO A 44 -9.75 8.61 -8.47
N ARG A 45 -10.87 7.91 -8.71
CA ARG A 45 -11.62 7.17 -7.69
C ARG A 45 -10.75 6.16 -6.93
N SER A 46 -9.91 5.42 -7.63
CA SER A 46 -8.99 4.44 -7.04
C SER A 46 -8.01 5.07 -6.04
N LEU A 47 -7.45 6.23 -6.39
CA LEU A 47 -6.53 6.96 -5.51
C LEU A 47 -7.26 7.58 -4.31
N ARG A 48 -8.49 8.05 -4.51
CA ARG A 48 -9.35 8.53 -3.42
C ARG A 48 -9.67 7.42 -2.41
N GLU A 49 -10.05 6.25 -2.91
CA GLU A 49 -10.31 5.05 -2.09
C GLU A 49 -9.03 4.62 -1.35
N PHE A 50 -7.88 4.58 -2.05
CA PHE A 50 -6.60 4.26 -1.44
C PHE A 50 -6.21 5.23 -0.32
N MET A 51 -6.37 6.54 -0.55
CA MET A 51 -6.10 7.58 0.46
C MET A 51 -7.04 7.43 1.67
N GLN A 52 -8.32 7.10 1.46
CA GLN A 52 -9.28 6.83 2.53
C GLN A 52 -8.86 5.59 3.34
N LEU A 53 -8.52 4.49 2.68
CA LEU A 53 -8.03 3.27 3.33
C LEU A 53 -6.76 3.55 4.16
N LYS A 54 -5.82 4.34 3.62
CA LYS A 54 -4.62 4.77 4.33
C LYS A 54 -4.94 5.59 5.59
N LYS A 55 -5.98 6.42 5.57
CA LYS A 55 -6.44 7.18 6.74
C LYS A 55 -7.09 6.27 7.78
N LEU A 56 -7.97 5.35 7.35
CA LEU A 56 -8.62 4.38 8.23
C LEU A 56 -7.60 3.48 8.93
N ALA A 57 -6.65 2.91 8.18
CA ALA A 57 -5.58 2.09 8.74
C ALA A 57 -4.73 2.84 9.76
N LYS A 58 -4.46 4.14 9.53
CA LYS A 58 -3.76 4.99 10.51
C LYS A 58 -4.59 5.27 11.76
N ASN A 59 -5.91 5.31 11.65
CA ASN A 59 -6.81 5.52 12.78
C ASN A 59 -7.00 4.23 13.59
N ASP A 60 -7.08 3.07 12.93
CA ASP A 60 -7.15 1.76 13.58
C ASP A 60 -5.89 1.47 14.42
N LEU A 61 -4.73 1.96 13.99
CA LEU A 61 -3.48 1.88 14.78
C LEU A 61 -3.47 2.81 16.01
N LYS A 62 -4.32 3.85 16.05
CA LYS A 62 -4.39 4.78 17.19
C LYS A 62 -5.34 4.31 18.30
N HIS A 63 -6.30 3.44 17.99
CA HIS A 63 -7.30 2.93 18.95
C HIS A 63 -7.07 1.49 19.41
N LYS A 64 -5.95 0.85 19.01
CA LYS A 64 -5.49 -0.39 19.64
C LYS A 64 -4.79 -0.06 20.97
N SER A 65 -5.56 0.29 22.00
CA SER A 65 -5.16 -0.12 23.35
C SER A 65 -5.03 -1.64 23.30
N GLN A 66 -3.83 -2.17 23.58
CA GLN A 66 -3.64 -3.61 23.71
C GLN A 66 -4.73 -4.15 24.64
N PRO A 67 -5.54 -5.16 24.25
CA PRO A 67 -6.35 -5.85 25.24
C PRO A 67 -5.35 -6.49 26.21
N TYR A 68 -5.26 -5.95 27.41
CA TYR A 68 -4.54 -6.57 28.49
C TYR A 68 -5.29 -7.87 28.81
N ILE A 69 -4.76 -8.99 28.35
CA ILE A 69 -5.24 -10.31 28.75
C ILE A 69 -4.61 -10.56 30.11
N ASP A 70 -5.39 -10.31 31.15
CA ASP A 70 -5.03 -10.58 32.53
C ASP A 70 -5.12 -12.10 32.75
N ILE A 71 -4.05 -12.82 32.41
CA ILE A 71 -3.94 -14.26 32.69
C ILE A 71 -3.57 -14.36 34.16
N GLY A 72 -4.60 -14.49 34.99
CA GLY A 72 -4.50 -14.98 36.35
C GLY A 72 -4.21 -13.92 37.38
N ASN A 73 -5.20 -13.08 37.69
CA ASN A 73 -5.52 -12.72 39.07
C ASN A 73 -6.95 -12.21 39.14
N ARG A 74 -7.85 -13.10 39.58
CA ARG A 74 -9.24 -12.77 39.89
C ARG A 74 -9.26 -11.98 41.20
N VAL A 75 -8.90 -10.70 41.15
CA VAL A 75 -9.11 -9.79 42.28
C VAL A 75 -10.62 -9.61 42.42
N ARG A 76 -11.18 -10.20 43.47
CA ARG A 76 -12.53 -9.87 43.92
C ARG A 76 -12.49 -8.39 44.31
N ASN A 77 -13.35 -7.58 43.72
CA ASN A 77 -13.54 -6.20 44.14
C ASN A 77 -14.17 -6.21 45.54
N ASN A 78 -13.33 -6.27 46.58
CA ASN A 78 -13.73 -5.88 47.91
C ASN A 78 -13.75 -4.36 47.92
N ASN A 79 -14.95 -3.78 47.93
CA ASN A 79 -15.21 -2.37 48.20
C ASN A 79 -14.92 -2.03 49.68
N GLN A 80 -13.70 -2.29 50.14
CA GLN A 80 -13.20 -1.75 51.40
C GLN A 80 -12.09 -0.79 51.05
N LYS A 81 -12.42 0.51 51.13
CA LYS A 81 -11.43 1.57 51.30
C LYS A 81 -10.65 1.23 52.57
N CYS A 82 -9.48 0.61 52.45
CA CYS A 82 -8.49 0.64 53.51
C CYS A 82 -7.88 2.04 53.50
N ALA A 83 -8.50 2.94 54.27
CA ALA A 83 -7.87 4.16 54.70
C ALA A 83 -6.77 3.77 55.70
N PHE A 84 -5.53 3.93 55.29
CA PHE A 84 -4.40 4.05 56.20
C PHE A 84 -3.67 5.33 55.79
N GLU A 85 -4.23 6.47 56.20
CA GLU A 85 -3.52 7.73 56.22
C GLU A 85 -2.59 7.67 57.43
N ILE A 86 -1.31 7.43 57.18
CA ILE A 86 -0.26 7.68 58.17
C ILE A 86 -0.02 9.19 58.10
N GLU A 87 -0.71 9.95 58.96
CA GLU A 87 -0.35 11.33 59.23
C GLU A 87 1.02 11.35 59.92
N GLN A 88 2.08 11.59 59.14
CA GLN A 88 3.37 11.97 59.69
C GLN A 88 3.27 13.44 60.11
N LYS A 89 3.20 13.70 61.41
CA LYS A 89 3.37 15.06 61.95
C LYS A 89 4.74 15.60 61.52
N PRO A 90 4.84 16.84 61.01
CA PRO A 90 6.14 17.45 60.81
C PRO A 90 6.77 17.73 62.17
N GLU A 91 8.00 17.25 62.38
CA GLU A 91 8.82 17.62 63.53
C GLU A 91 9.16 19.11 63.43
N GLU A 92 8.71 19.90 64.40
CA GLU A 92 9.08 21.30 64.55
C GLU A 92 10.50 21.38 65.12
N VAL A 93 11.45 21.84 64.29
CA VAL A 93 12.82 22.11 64.74
C VAL A 93 12.92 23.57 65.16
N ASN A 94 13.09 23.79 66.46
CA ASN A 94 13.37 25.12 67.02
C ASN A 94 14.80 25.55 66.67
N VAL A 95 14.94 26.71 66.03
CA VAL A 95 16.23 27.36 65.76
C VAL A 95 16.29 28.67 66.54
N ILE A 96 17.29 28.79 67.43
CA ILE A 96 17.62 30.03 68.15
C ILE A 96 18.30 31.00 67.18
N ARG A 97 17.91 32.29 67.21
CA ARG A 97 18.39 33.33 66.28
C ARG A 97 19.27 34.34 67.00
N GLU A 98 20.32 34.78 66.31
CA GLU A 98 20.84 36.14 66.43
C GLU A 98 20.71 36.79 65.04
N ASN A 99 20.12 37.99 64.99
CA ASN A 99 20.01 38.89 63.83
C ASN A 99 18.86 38.64 62.81
N GLY A 100 17.62 38.84 63.27
CA GLY A 100 16.71 39.84 62.67
C GLY A 100 16.01 39.63 61.32
N VAL A 101 16.37 38.69 60.44
CA VAL A 101 15.59 38.45 59.19
C VAL A 101 15.50 36.96 58.92
N VAL A 102 14.27 36.44 58.88
CA VAL A 102 14.01 35.02 58.58
C VAL A 102 13.36 34.88 57.22
N ILE A 103 14.14 34.30 56.31
CA ILE A 103 13.65 33.69 55.08
C ILE A 103 13.54 32.20 55.38
N THR A 104 12.33 31.69 55.59
CA THR A 104 12.08 30.25 55.65
C THR A 104 12.07 29.69 54.24
N GLU A 105 13.21 29.21 53.74
CA GLU A 105 13.21 28.34 52.58
C GLU A 105 12.81 26.93 53.02
N SER A 106 11.52 26.63 53.02
CA SER A 106 11.06 25.25 53.17
C SER A 106 11.54 24.45 51.96
N ALA A 107 12.46 23.50 52.17
CA ALA A 107 12.84 22.55 51.14
C ALA A 107 11.59 21.79 50.71
N VAL A 108 11.12 22.05 49.48
CA VAL A 108 9.90 21.44 48.93
C VAL A 108 10.13 19.93 48.81
N VAL A 109 9.68 19.17 49.80
CA VAL A 109 9.69 17.70 49.78
C VAL A 109 8.67 17.25 48.75
N GLN A 110 9.12 17.11 47.50
CA GLN A 110 8.25 16.68 46.40
C GLN A 110 7.68 15.30 46.69
N THR A 111 6.36 15.20 46.64
CA THR A 111 5.66 13.92 46.78
C THR A 111 6.08 12.95 45.68
N THR A 112 5.96 11.64 45.93
CA THR A 112 6.30 10.60 44.92
C THR A 112 5.53 10.78 43.61
N LYS A 113 4.30 11.32 43.70
CA LYS A 113 3.45 11.67 42.55
C LYS A 113 4.02 12.83 41.74
N GLU A 114 4.50 13.90 42.38
CA GLU A 114 5.13 15.04 41.71
C GLU A 114 6.42 14.66 40.99
N LYS A 115 7.26 13.83 41.61
CA LYS A 115 8.49 13.30 40.98
C LYS A 115 8.16 12.52 39.70
N LEU A 116 7.07 11.74 39.70
CA LEU A 116 6.61 10.97 38.54
C LEU A 116 6.05 11.87 37.43
N ILE A 117 5.35 12.95 37.77
CA ILE A 117 4.85 13.96 36.83
C ILE A 117 6.03 14.70 36.17
N GLN A 118 7.01 15.16 36.97
CA GLN A 118 8.22 15.82 36.45
C GLN A 118 9.04 14.89 35.54
N ALA A 119 9.19 13.61 35.90
CA ALA A 119 9.87 12.62 35.06
C ALA A 119 9.16 12.42 33.70
N LYS A 120 7.81 12.36 33.70
CA LYS A 120 7.02 12.29 32.46
C LYS A 120 7.21 13.54 31.59
N GLN A 121 7.17 14.73 32.17
CA GLN A 121 7.40 15.99 31.45
C GLN A 121 8.80 16.05 30.85
N LYS A 122 9.85 15.72 31.63
CA LYS A 122 11.24 15.65 31.14
C LYS A 122 11.39 14.66 29.97
N ARG A 123 10.73 13.50 30.03
CA ARG A 123 10.74 12.52 28.93
C ARG A 123 10.05 13.07 27.68
N GLN A 124 8.90 13.71 27.83
CA GLN A 124 8.20 14.34 26.70
C GLN A 124 9.05 15.43 26.04
N LEU A 125 9.67 16.31 26.83
CA LEU A 125 10.57 17.36 26.33
C LEU A 125 11.77 16.78 25.58
N LYS A 126 12.44 15.75 26.13
CA LYS A 126 13.54 15.04 25.44
C LYS A 126 13.09 14.44 24.10
N THR A 127 11.89 13.86 24.03
CA THR A 127 11.37 13.31 22.76
C THR A 127 11.01 14.39 21.74
N LYS A 128 10.48 15.54 22.17
CA LYS A 128 10.19 16.68 21.29
C LYS A 128 11.49 17.27 20.71
N LEU A 129 12.49 17.53 21.56
CA LEU A 129 13.79 18.05 21.15
C LEU A 129 14.49 17.13 20.13
N LYS A 130 14.45 15.80 20.34
CA LYS A 130 15.02 14.83 19.39
C LYS A 130 14.31 14.86 18.04
N ARG A 131 12.99 15.09 18.01
CA ARG A 131 12.21 15.21 16.77
C ARG A 131 12.53 16.51 16.03
N GLU A 132 12.69 17.62 16.74
CA GLU A 132 13.04 18.92 16.16
C GLU A 132 14.44 18.89 15.53
N LYS A 133 15.46 18.41 16.26
CA LYS A 133 16.81 18.23 15.70
C LYS A 133 16.83 17.37 14.42
N LYS A 134 15.99 16.32 14.36
CA LYS A 134 15.89 15.47 13.16
C LYS A 134 15.20 16.19 11.99
N LYS A 135 14.22 17.05 12.25
CA LYS A 135 13.56 17.88 11.22
C LYS A 135 14.52 18.93 10.68
N GLU A 136 15.26 19.59 11.55
CA GLU A 136 16.24 20.61 11.19
C GLU A 136 17.36 20.04 10.31
N LYS A 137 17.96 18.90 10.70
CA LYS A 137 18.95 18.20 9.87
C LYS A 137 18.42 17.82 8.47
N LYS A 138 17.13 17.49 8.36
CA LYS A 138 16.52 17.19 7.06
C LYS A 138 16.34 18.44 6.21
N LYS A 139 15.97 19.57 6.82
CA LYS A 139 15.84 20.86 6.12
C LYS A 139 17.19 21.36 5.63
N GLN A 140 18.23 21.24 6.45
CA GLN A 140 19.61 21.60 6.07
C GLN A 140 20.07 20.80 4.86
N LYS A 141 19.92 19.47 4.88
CA LYS A 141 20.26 18.61 3.72
C LYS A 141 19.52 19.01 2.45
N LEU A 142 18.21 19.26 2.57
CA LEU A 142 17.41 19.65 1.41
C LEU A 142 17.87 21.01 0.85
N ASN A 143 18.20 21.98 1.70
CA ASN A 143 18.71 23.28 1.25
C ASN A 143 20.07 23.14 0.54
N VAL A 144 20.99 22.33 1.07
CA VAL A 144 22.29 22.05 0.41
C VAL A 144 22.07 21.40 -0.95
N ASP A 145 21.24 20.36 -1.04
CA ASP A 145 20.91 19.71 -2.32
C ASP A 145 20.23 20.67 -3.33
N THR A 146 19.61 21.75 -2.85
CA THR A 146 18.96 22.75 -3.73
C THR A 146 19.99 23.77 -4.20
N GLN A 147 20.87 24.23 -3.31
CA GLN A 147 21.97 25.14 -3.63
C GLN A 147 22.95 24.51 -4.62
N GLU A 148 23.36 23.26 -4.40
CA GLU A 148 24.23 22.53 -5.34
C GLU A 148 23.61 22.43 -6.74
N LYS A 149 22.30 22.22 -6.83
CA LYS A 149 21.59 22.17 -8.12
C LYS A 149 21.50 23.53 -8.80
N GLU A 150 21.29 24.59 -8.02
CA GLU A 150 21.27 25.96 -8.54
C GLU A 150 22.66 26.37 -9.04
N GLU A 151 23.72 26.06 -8.28
CA GLU A 151 25.11 26.31 -8.67
C GLU A 151 25.49 25.55 -9.95
N HIS A 152 25.22 24.25 -10.01
CA HIS A 152 25.47 23.45 -11.22
C HIS A 152 24.63 23.91 -12.42
N ALA A 153 23.37 24.32 -12.21
CA ALA A 153 22.54 24.85 -13.29
C ALA A 153 23.07 26.18 -13.86
N ILE A 154 23.69 27.01 -13.02
CA ILE A 154 24.33 28.27 -13.45
C ILE A 154 25.66 27.99 -14.17
N GLU A 155 26.43 26.99 -13.72
CA GLU A 155 27.70 26.58 -14.32
C GLU A 155 27.51 26.10 -15.77
N TYR A 156 26.47 25.29 -16.05
CA TYR A 156 26.18 24.79 -17.40
C TYR A 156 25.46 25.78 -18.32
N LEU A 157 25.20 27.02 -17.88
CA LEU A 157 24.52 28.04 -18.71
C LEU A 157 25.51 28.95 -19.46
N LYS A 158 26.80 28.91 -19.12
CA LYS A 158 27.83 29.74 -19.76
C LYS A 158 28.75 28.88 -20.62
N ASP A 159 28.36 28.73 -21.89
CA ASP A 159 29.27 28.23 -22.93
C ASP A 159 30.07 29.40 -23.49
N ASN A 160 31.38 29.41 -23.23
CA ASN A 160 32.31 30.34 -23.86
C ASN A 160 32.80 29.72 -25.16
N PHE A 161 32.41 30.28 -26.31
CA PHE A 161 32.92 29.86 -27.62
C PHE A 161 33.72 31.00 -28.27
N GLU A 162 34.83 30.64 -28.92
CA GLU A 162 35.67 31.59 -29.64
C GLU A 162 35.11 31.82 -31.05
N PHE A 163 35.24 33.06 -31.55
CA PHE A 163 34.68 33.44 -32.84
C PHE A 163 35.46 32.76 -33.98
N GLY A 164 34.83 31.83 -34.68
CA GLY A 164 35.44 31.02 -35.74
C GLY A 164 35.30 29.51 -35.54
N GLU A 165 34.86 29.06 -34.36
CA GLU A 165 34.48 27.67 -34.14
C GLU A 165 33.20 27.35 -34.93
N THR A 166 33.30 26.46 -35.91
CA THR A 166 32.11 26.02 -36.67
C THR A 166 31.24 25.19 -35.73
N VAL A 167 30.06 25.72 -35.41
CA VAL A 167 29.07 25.10 -34.53
C VAL A 167 28.91 23.63 -34.90
N HIS A 168 29.26 22.78 -33.94
CA HIS A 168 29.14 21.33 -33.90
C HIS A 168 28.09 20.81 -34.88
N CYS A 169 28.50 20.00 -35.86
CA CYS A 169 27.61 19.28 -36.76
C CYS A 169 26.41 18.74 -35.95
N PRO A 170 25.15 18.92 -36.41
CA PRO A 170 23.99 18.54 -35.65
C PRO A 170 24.17 17.12 -35.12
N PRO A 171 23.89 16.87 -33.83
CA PRO A 171 24.22 15.61 -33.20
C PRO A 171 23.65 14.46 -34.02
N THR A 172 24.52 13.55 -34.44
CA THR A 172 24.09 12.37 -35.16
C THR A 172 23.27 11.51 -34.20
N LEU A 173 22.00 11.29 -34.55
CA LEU A 173 21.10 10.48 -33.73
C LEU A 173 21.56 9.02 -33.77
N THR A 174 22.35 8.61 -32.79
CA THR A 174 22.75 7.21 -32.58
C THR A 174 21.56 6.30 -32.25
N VAL A 175 20.46 6.91 -31.79
CA VAL A 175 19.25 6.20 -31.36
C VAL A 175 18.20 6.21 -32.46
N LYS A 176 17.73 5.00 -32.81
CA LYS A 176 16.66 4.82 -33.81
C LYS A 176 15.32 5.38 -33.32
N PRO A 177 14.49 5.95 -34.21
CA PRO A 177 13.19 6.49 -33.85
C PRO A 177 12.28 5.37 -33.31
N ARG A 178 11.39 5.72 -32.36
CA ARG A 178 10.53 4.77 -31.61
C ARG A 178 9.69 3.80 -32.47
N LYS A 179 9.45 4.12 -33.74
CA LYS A 179 8.64 3.33 -34.68
C LYS A 179 9.43 2.74 -35.86
N ALA A 180 10.76 2.71 -35.78
CA ALA A 180 11.55 2.04 -36.82
C ALA A 180 11.24 0.54 -36.84
N VAL A 181 11.17 -0.04 -38.04
CA VAL A 181 11.05 -1.49 -38.23
C VAL A 181 12.25 -2.16 -37.56
N ILE A 182 11.97 -3.04 -36.60
CA ILE A 182 12.99 -3.66 -35.75
C ILE A 182 13.49 -4.92 -36.44
N ASN A 183 14.70 -4.88 -36.98
CA ASN A 183 15.38 -6.08 -37.48
C ASN A 183 15.83 -6.93 -36.28
N GLU A 184 15.49 -8.22 -36.29
CA GLU A 184 15.82 -9.19 -35.22
C GLU A 184 17.33 -9.52 -35.11
N PHE A 185 18.16 -8.94 -35.98
CA PHE A 185 19.60 -9.21 -36.06
C PHE A 185 20.46 -8.19 -35.31
N GLU A 186 19.88 -7.16 -34.69
CA GLU A 186 20.64 -6.15 -33.97
C GLU A 186 20.78 -6.50 -32.48
N ASN A 187 22.01 -6.49 -31.98
CA ASN A 187 22.35 -6.74 -30.58
C ASN A 187 21.89 -5.55 -29.74
N ARG A 188 20.73 -5.68 -29.08
CA ARG A 188 20.16 -4.67 -28.20
C ARG A 188 20.29 -5.10 -26.75
N PRO A 189 20.59 -4.17 -25.82
CA PRO A 189 20.62 -4.48 -24.41
C PRO A 189 19.25 -5.00 -23.94
N GLY A 190 19.24 -6.11 -23.21
CA GLY A 190 18.02 -6.74 -22.68
C GLY A 190 17.34 -7.74 -23.62
N ARG A 191 17.95 -8.08 -24.77
CA ARG A 191 17.47 -9.18 -25.61
C ARG A 191 17.61 -10.51 -24.86
N LYS A 192 16.57 -11.35 -24.93
CA LYS A 192 16.54 -12.65 -24.27
C LYS A 192 17.62 -13.62 -24.76
N ASP A 193 18.11 -13.43 -25.98
CA ASP A 193 19.11 -14.29 -26.61
C ASP A 193 20.54 -13.98 -26.16
N ASP A 194 20.80 -12.75 -25.71
CA ASP A 194 22.10 -12.29 -25.21
C ASP A 194 22.18 -12.37 -23.67
N LEU A 195 21.23 -13.08 -23.04
CA LEU A 195 21.27 -13.33 -21.60
C LEU A 195 22.32 -14.38 -21.30
N PHE A 196 23.22 -14.05 -20.37
CA PHE A 196 24.28 -14.96 -19.88
C PHE A 196 23.77 -16.32 -19.42
N LEU A 197 22.61 -16.38 -18.77
CA LEU A 197 22.01 -17.65 -18.36
C LEU A 197 21.61 -18.52 -19.57
N LYS A 198 21.24 -17.89 -20.69
CA LYS A 198 20.88 -18.59 -21.91
C LYS A 198 22.11 -19.09 -22.66
N SER A 199 23.23 -18.37 -22.66
CA SER A 199 24.49 -18.90 -23.19
C SER A 199 24.96 -20.12 -22.38
N MET A 200 24.92 -20.04 -21.04
CA MET A 200 25.29 -21.16 -20.19
C MET A 200 24.37 -22.38 -20.31
N LEU A 201 23.06 -22.18 -20.59
CA LEU A 201 22.14 -23.29 -20.85
C LEU A 201 22.28 -23.88 -22.26
N VAL A 202 22.74 -23.10 -23.25
CA VAL A 202 22.98 -23.58 -24.62
C VAL A 202 24.16 -24.56 -24.65
N ASP A 203 25.18 -24.33 -23.82
CA ASP A 203 26.34 -25.21 -23.69
C ASP A 203 26.00 -26.53 -22.98
N SER A 204 24.96 -26.54 -22.13
CA SER A 204 24.41 -27.75 -21.49
C SER A 204 23.51 -28.56 -22.44
N GLY A 205 24.04 -29.02 -23.57
CA GLY A 205 23.53 -30.16 -24.34
C GLY A 205 22.11 -30.09 -24.92
N ASN A 206 21.45 -28.93 -24.95
CA ASN A 206 20.09 -28.80 -25.46
C ASN A 206 19.98 -27.75 -26.58
N SER A 207 20.87 -27.83 -27.55
CA SER A 207 20.89 -27.00 -28.75
C SER A 207 20.00 -27.56 -29.88
N LYS A 208 18.68 -27.59 -29.67
CA LYS A 208 17.74 -27.71 -30.82
C LYS A 208 17.49 -26.33 -31.44
N LYS A 209 18.50 -25.76 -32.09
CA LYS A 209 18.35 -24.73 -33.14
C LYS A 209 18.62 -25.37 -34.51
N ALA A 210 17.70 -26.24 -34.92
CA ALA A 210 17.47 -26.54 -36.33
C ALA A 210 16.01 -26.97 -36.46
N LYS A 211 15.13 -26.02 -36.79
CA LYS A 211 13.83 -26.34 -37.36
C LYS A 211 13.56 -25.42 -38.53
N LYS A 212 13.54 -26.06 -39.70
CA LYS A 212 13.15 -25.54 -41.02
C LYS A 212 11.71 -25.02 -40.98
N ILE A 213 11.42 -24.12 -41.93
CA ILE A 213 10.29 -23.18 -41.98
C ILE A 213 8.90 -23.83 -42.23
N ASN A 214 8.78 -25.16 -42.34
CA ASN A 214 7.56 -25.79 -42.89
C ASN A 214 6.50 -26.29 -41.89
N ASP A 215 6.65 -26.08 -40.57
CA ASP A 215 5.70 -26.61 -39.56
C ASP A 215 4.58 -25.63 -39.14
N VAL A 216 4.34 -24.55 -39.89
CA VAL A 216 3.35 -23.51 -39.53
C VAL A 216 1.90 -24.01 -39.55
N ILE A 217 1.59 -25.11 -40.23
CA ILE A 217 0.19 -25.51 -40.51
C ILE A 217 -0.42 -26.47 -39.47
N LEU A 218 0.37 -27.12 -38.61
CA LEU A 218 -0.18 -28.03 -37.58
C LEU A 218 0.36 -27.70 -36.19
N LYS A 219 -0.13 -26.58 -35.63
CA LYS A 219 0.13 -26.22 -34.23
C LYS A 219 -0.53 -27.22 -33.27
N LYS A 220 0.23 -28.23 -32.84
CA LYS A 220 0.02 -28.86 -31.52
C LYS A 220 0.27 -27.81 -30.43
N PRO A 221 -0.56 -27.73 -29.37
CA PRO A 221 -0.41 -26.71 -28.34
C PRO A 221 0.95 -26.86 -27.64
N SER A 222 1.63 -25.73 -27.48
CA SER A 222 3.00 -25.63 -27.00
C SER A 222 3.18 -26.18 -25.58
N LYS A 223 4.32 -26.82 -25.32
CA LYS A 223 4.79 -27.31 -24.00
C LYS A 223 5.14 -26.18 -23.01
N SER A 224 4.62 -24.96 -23.21
CA SER A 224 4.66 -23.85 -22.27
C SER A 224 3.32 -23.64 -21.59
N ALA A 225 2.53 -24.71 -21.45
CA ALA A 225 1.41 -24.72 -20.52
C ALA A 225 1.98 -24.46 -19.13
N VAL A 226 1.75 -23.25 -18.61
CA VAL A 226 1.70 -22.98 -17.17
C VAL A 226 1.11 -24.24 -16.55
N LYS A 227 1.87 -24.94 -15.69
CA LYS A 227 1.37 -26.12 -15.00
C LYS A 227 0.15 -25.65 -14.20
N ARG A 228 -1.04 -25.71 -14.82
CA ARG A 228 -2.31 -25.48 -14.14
C ARG A 228 -2.25 -26.46 -12.99
N LYS A 229 -2.25 -25.93 -11.77
CA LYS A 229 -2.23 -26.73 -10.55
C LYS A 229 -3.35 -27.74 -10.76
N ALA A 230 -2.99 -29.02 -10.86
CA ALA A 230 -3.97 -30.04 -11.16
C ALA A 230 -5.02 -29.94 -10.06
N PHE A 231 -6.29 -29.66 -10.40
CA PHE A 231 -7.41 -29.62 -9.46
C PHE A 231 -7.78 -31.07 -9.05
N THR A 232 -6.77 -31.89 -8.77
CA THR A 232 -6.89 -33.30 -8.41
C THR A 232 -6.97 -33.40 -6.89
N GLY A 233 -7.85 -34.28 -6.39
CA GLY A 233 -8.06 -34.51 -4.96
C GLY A 233 -9.46 -34.13 -4.47
N LYS A 234 -9.69 -34.33 -3.17
CA LYS A 234 -10.98 -34.07 -2.52
C LYS A 234 -11.25 -32.56 -2.50
N ARG A 235 -12.46 -32.11 -2.86
CA ARG A 235 -12.85 -30.68 -2.90
C ARG A 235 -12.58 -29.94 -1.58
N LYS A 236 -12.73 -30.62 -0.44
CA LYS A 236 -12.47 -30.07 0.90
C LYS A 236 -10.98 -29.76 1.18
N ALA A 237 -10.06 -30.28 0.37
CA ALA A 237 -8.63 -30.04 0.50
C ALA A 237 -8.12 -28.83 -0.31
N LEU A 238 -8.94 -28.26 -1.20
CA LEU A 238 -8.57 -27.10 -2.02
C LEU A 238 -8.85 -25.77 -1.31
N SER A 239 -8.21 -24.69 -1.77
CA SER A 239 -8.52 -23.32 -1.33
C SER A 239 -9.99 -22.97 -1.62
N LEU A 240 -10.58 -22.08 -0.82
CA LEU A 240 -11.96 -21.60 -1.04
C LEU A 240 -12.15 -20.98 -2.42
N SER A 241 -11.13 -20.30 -2.96
CA SER A 241 -11.15 -19.72 -4.30
C SER A 241 -11.23 -20.82 -5.38
N ASP A 242 -10.39 -21.85 -5.25
CA ASP A 242 -10.35 -22.98 -6.20
C ASP A 242 -11.64 -23.79 -6.17
N ARG A 243 -12.22 -24.01 -4.97
CA ARG A 243 -13.53 -24.68 -4.83
C ARG A 243 -14.62 -23.94 -5.60
N ARG A 244 -14.67 -22.61 -5.49
CA ARG A 244 -15.66 -21.78 -6.21
C ARG A 244 -15.49 -21.87 -7.72
N ILE A 245 -14.26 -21.93 -8.21
CA ILE A 245 -13.98 -22.09 -9.65
C ILE A 245 -14.51 -23.44 -10.14
N ILE A 246 -14.19 -24.53 -9.43
CA ILE A 246 -14.65 -25.88 -9.76
C ILE A 246 -16.18 -26.00 -9.71
N GLU A 247 -16.82 -25.40 -8.70
CA GLU A 247 -18.29 -25.40 -8.58
C GLU A 247 -18.94 -24.65 -9.75
N LYS A 248 -18.41 -23.48 -10.12
CA LYS A 248 -18.87 -22.70 -11.26
C LYS A 248 -18.73 -23.47 -12.58
N GLU A 249 -17.60 -24.14 -12.79
CA GLU A 249 -17.36 -24.97 -13.98
C GLU A 249 -18.34 -26.16 -14.03
N ARG A 250 -18.56 -26.85 -12.91
CA ARG A 250 -19.54 -27.94 -12.81
C ARG A 250 -20.95 -27.45 -13.14
N ASP A 251 -21.38 -26.34 -12.55
CA ASP A 251 -22.72 -25.79 -12.79
C ASP A 251 -22.91 -25.39 -14.26
N SER A 252 -21.88 -24.77 -14.85
CA SER A 252 -21.86 -24.45 -16.28
C SER A 252 -22.00 -25.70 -17.16
N ALA A 253 -21.27 -26.77 -16.84
CA ALA A 253 -21.34 -28.03 -17.60
C ALA A 253 -22.71 -28.71 -17.46
N VAL A 254 -23.30 -28.71 -16.25
CA VAL A 254 -24.65 -29.25 -16.02
C VAL A 254 -25.70 -28.45 -16.79
N LEU A 255 -25.60 -27.12 -16.82
CA LEU A 255 -26.52 -26.27 -17.57
C LEU A 255 -26.41 -26.52 -19.08
N ALA A 256 -25.18 -26.58 -19.61
CA ALA A 256 -24.95 -26.89 -21.02
C ALA A 256 -25.51 -28.27 -21.39
N TYR A 257 -25.28 -29.28 -20.55
CA TYR A 257 -25.84 -30.63 -20.77
C TYR A 257 -27.37 -30.62 -20.75
N ARG A 258 -28.00 -29.91 -19.81
CA ARG A 258 -29.46 -29.76 -19.75
C ARG A 258 -30.01 -29.08 -21.01
N GLN A 259 -29.34 -28.04 -21.51
CA GLN A 259 -29.73 -27.38 -22.75
C GLN A 259 -29.61 -28.34 -23.95
N LEU A 260 -28.50 -29.05 -24.08
CA LEU A 260 -28.32 -30.06 -25.13
C LEU A 260 -29.39 -31.16 -25.06
N LYS A 261 -29.71 -31.64 -23.86
CA LYS A 261 -30.76 -32.65 -23.64
C LYS A 261 -32.14 -32.12 -24.03
N LYS A 262 -32.49 -30.89 -23.63
CA LYS A 262 -33.73 -30.22 -24.07
C LYS A 262 -33.80 -30.10 -25.59
N ASN A 263 -32.70 -29.67 -26.23
CA ASN A 263 -32.63 -29.57 -27.68
C ASN A 263 -32.76 -30.94 -28.38
N SER A 264 -32.22 -32.01 -27.79
CA SER A 264 -32.40 -33.37 -28.32
C SER A 264 -33.85 -33.87 -28.23
N LEU A 265 -34.57 -33.50 -27.17
CA LEU A 265 -35.98 -33.85 -27.01
C LEU A 265 -36.85 -33.08 -28.00
N ASN A 266 -36.61 -31.78 -28.17
CA ASN A 266 -37.34 -30.94 -29.12
C ASN A 266 -37.08 -31.30 -30.59
N LYS A 267 -35.99 -32.02 -30.90
CA LYS A 267 -35.73 -32.53 -32.26
C LYS A 267 -36.49 -33.82 -32.57
N ASN A 268 -36.94 -34.53 -31.53
CA ASN A 268 -37.64 -35.82 -31.66
C ASN A 268 -39.17 -35.67 -31.48
N SER A 269 -39.66 -34.44 -31.27
CA SER A 269 -41.07 -34.04 -31.26
C SER A 269 -41.42 -33.32 -32.54
#